data_AF-A0A450U7W6-F1
#
_entry.id   AF-A0A450U7W6-F1
#
_cell.length_a   1.000
_cell.length_b   1.000
_cell.length_c   1.000
_cell.angle_alpha   90.00
_cell.angle_beta   90.00
_cell.angle_gamma   90.00
#
_symmetry.space_group_name_H-M   'P 1'
#
loop_
_entity.id
_entity.type
_entity.pdbx_description
1 polymer ?
#
loop_
_entity_poly.entity_id
_entity_poly.type
_entity_poly.pdbx_seq_one_letter_code
_entity_poly.pdbx_strand_id
1 'polypeptide(L)'
;MPHRFEVKLREWLLLHFEDGTDIASARQCTDRLERYLPGYDKGIDRYKITWKMISDAIERARKRDTPPCTTWPRTMGTTTVYRLVKNIRQSARDIHD
;
A
#
# COMPACT_ATOMS: atom_id res chain seq x y z
N MET A 1 14.31 15.23 -8.24
CA MET A 1 13.18 14.27 -8.40
C MET A 1 13.21 13.05 -7.44
N PRO A 2 13.67 13.11 -6.17
CA PRO A 2 13.62 11.94 -5.25
C PRO A 2 12.31 11.81 -4.45
N HIS A 3 11.56 12.89 -4.22
CA HIS A 3 10.36 12.87 -3.37
C HIS A 3 9.17 12.08 -3.94
N ARG A 4 9.16 11.73 -5.23
CA ARG A 4 7.99 11.08 -5.87
C ARG A 4 7.90 9.57 -5.67
N PHE A 5 9.00 8.89 -5.34
CA PHE A 5 9.00 7.44 -5.13
C PHE A 5 8.62 7.05 -3.71
N GLU A 6 9.09 7.80 -2.71
CA GLU A 6 8.84 7.46 -1.30
C GLU A 6 7.36 7.56 -0.89
N VAL A 7 6.59 8.44 -1.53
CA VAL A 7 5.17 8.62 -1.20
C VAL A 7 4.37 7.37 -1.52
N LYS A 8 4.71 6.68 -2.62
CA LYS A 8 3.98 5.50 -3.09
C LYS A 8 4.13 4.30 -2.16
N LEU A 9 5.32 4.15 -1.54
CA LEU A 9 5.57 3.07 -0.59
C LEU A 9 4.77 3.28 0.71
N ARG A 10 4.78 4.51 1.24
CA ARG A 10 4.05 4.86 2.47
C ARG A 10 2.54 4.71 2.29
N GLU A 11 2.00 5.13 1.16
CA GLU A 11 0.58 4.94 0.84
C GLU A 11 0.21 3.47 0.75
N TRP A 12 1.02 2.64 0.07
CA TRP A 12 0.81 1.20 0.02
C TRP A 12 0.85 0.56 1.40
N LEU A 13 1.80 0.96 2.25
CA LEU A 13 1.88 0.47 3.62
C LEU A 13 0.61 0.81 4.40
N LEU A 14 0.11 2.04 4.28
CA LEU A 14 -1.08 2.47 5.01
C LEU A 14 -2.31 1.63 4.66
N LEU A 15 -2.42 1.18 3.40
CA LEU A 15 -3.51 0.32 2.95
C LEU A 15 -3.57 -1.04 3.67
N HIS A 16 -2.53 -1.46 4.39
CA HIS A 16 -2.56 -2.66 5.21
C HIS A 16 -3.38 -2.48 6.48
N PHE A 17 -3.47 -1.25 6.98
CA PHE A 17 -4.13 -0.92 8.24
C PHE A 17 -5.53 -0.33 8.02
N GLU A 18 -5.69 0.51 7.01
CA GLU A 18 -6.91 1.26 6.78
C GLU A 18 -7.15 1.56 5.30
N ASP A 19 -8.32 2.13 5.00
CA ASP A 19 -8.69 2.38 3.61
C ASP A 19 -7.82 3.45 2.94
N GLY A 20 -7.23 4.39 3.71
CA GLY A 20 -6.29 5.40 3.21
C GLY A 20 -6.93 6.54 2.41
N THR A 21 -8.19 6.90 2.69
CA THR A 21 -8.92 7.99 2.00
C THR A 21 -8.38 9.36 2.40
N ASP A 22 -8.55 10.36 1.54
CA ASP A 22 -8.25 11.77 1.84
C ASP A 22 -6.79 12.07 2.23
N ILE A 23 -5.84 11.34 1.65
CA ILE A 23 -4.41 11.63 1.81
C ILE A 23 -4.03 12.74 0.83
N ALA A 24 -3.92 13.97 1.34
CA ALA A 24 -3.53 15.14 0.58
C ALA A 24 -2.00 15.37 0.59
N SER A 25 -1.25 14.72 1.49
CA SER A 25 0.20 14.91 1.60
C SER A 25 0.96 13.70 2.15
N ALA A 26 2.26 13.65 1.86
CA ALA A 26 3.18 12.65 2.41
C ALA A 26 3.28 12.70 3.95
N ARG A 27 3.17 13.91 4.53
CA ARG A 27 3.20 14.13 5.98
C ARG A 27 1.98 13.49 6.63
N GLN A 28 0.79 13.74 6.09
CA GLN A 28 -0.45 13.13 6.59
C GLN A 28 -0.41 11.60 6.52
N CYS A 29 0.18 11.03 5.47
CA CYS A 29 0.39 9.58 5.38
C CYS A 29 1.33 9.07 6.50
N THR A 30 2.41 9.81 6.78
CA THR A 30 3.37 9.47 7.86
C THR A 30 2.72 9.59 9.24
N ASP A 31 1.98 10.66 9.51
CA ASP A 31 1.28 10.89 10.77
C ASP A 31 0.21 9.81 11.05
N ARG A 32 -0.41 9.25 10.00
CA ARG A 32 -1.36 8.13 10.12
C ARG A 32 -0.65 6.80 10.33
N LEU A 33 0.45 6.56 9.62
CA LEU A 33 1.28 5.37 9.83
C LEU A 33 1.80 5.29 11.26
N GLU A 34 2.23 6.41 11.83
CA GLU A 34 2.74 6.49 13.21
C GLU A 34 1.71 6.03 14.26
N ARG A 35 0.41 6.15 13.97
CA ARG A 35 -0.67 5.65 14.86
C ARG A 35 -0.73 4.13 14.90
N TYR A 36 -0.39 3.47 13.80
CA TYR A 36 -0.38 2.00 13.69
C TYR A 36 1.00 1.40 13.98
N LEU A 37 2.05 2.16 13.70
CA LEU A 37 3.44 1.80 13.81
C LEU A 37 4.18 2.91 14.58
N PRO A 38 4.06 2.99 15.91
CA PRO A 38 4.81 3.97 16.69
C PRO A 38 6.32 3.81 16.46
N GLY A 39 7.02 4.91 16.20
CA GLY A 39 8.43 4.95 15.84
C GLY A 39 8.72 4.60 14.38
N TYR A 40 7.79 4.86 13.44
CA TYR A 40 7.96 4.47 12.05
C TYR A 40 9.08 5.27 11.36
N ASP A 41 10.21 4.61 11.10
CA ASP A 41 11.41 5.20 10.49
C ASP A 41 11.68 4.69 9.05
N LYS A 42 10.62 4.22 8.37
CA LYS A 42 10.64 3.52 7.07
C LYS A 42 11.03 2.04 7.14
N GLY A 43 11.36 1.51 8.32
CA GLY A 43 11.38 0.07 8.58
C GLY A 43 9.97 -0.48 8.83
N ILE A 44 9.72 -1.71 8.37
CA ILE A 44 8.52 -2.47 8.75
C ILE A 44 8.97 -3.76 9.39
N ASP A 45 8.56 -3.99 10.63
CA ASP A 45 8.65 -5.32 11.23
C ASP A 45 7.67 -6.25 10.48
N ARG A 46 8.22 -7.26 9.79
CA ARG A 46 7.45 -8.23 9.00
C ARG A 46 6.35 -8.92 9.81
N TYR A 47 6.51 -9.04 11.12
CA TYR A 47 5.51 -9.68 11.99
C TYR A 47 4.28 -8.79 12.25
N LYS A 48 4.36 -7.50 11.95
CA LYS A 48 3.23 -6.56 12.05
C LYS A 48 2.31 -6.58 10.83
N ILE A 49 2.68 -7.29 9.76
CA ILE A 49 1.88 -7.40 8.53
C ILE A 49 1.43 -8.84 8.35
N THR A 50 0.12 -9.08 8.45
CA THR A 50 -0.47 -10.42 8.28
C THR A 50 -0.92 -10.67 6.84
N TRP A 51 -1.09 -11.94 6.47
CA TRP A 51 -1.69 -12.35 5.18
C TRP A 51 -3.07 -11.74 4.92
N LYS A 52 -3.86 -11.56 5.97
CA LYS A 52 -5.17 -10.90 5.89
C LYS A 52 -4.98 -9.42 5.52
N MET A 53 -4.08 -8.72 6.18
CA MET A 53 -3.80 -7.30 5.90
C MET A 53 -3.29 -7.08 4.47
N ILE A 54 -2.44 -7.99 3.95
CA ILE A 54 -2.01 -7.96 2.55
C ILE A 54 -3.22 -8.11 1.60
N SER A 55 -4.14 -9.02 1.93
CA SER A 55 -5.35 -9.23 1.13
C SER A 55 -6.29 -8.03 1.16
N ASP A 56 -6.48 -7.43 2.33
CA ASP A 56 -7.28 -6.22 2.51
C ASP A 56 -6.64 -5.04 1.75
N ALA A 57 -5.32 -4.89 1.81
CA ALA A 57 -4.58 -3.85 1.07
C ALA A 57 -4.77 -3.99 -0.45
N ILE A 58 -4.72 -5.22 -0.97
CA ILE A 58 -4.98 -5.51 -2.39
C ILE A 58 -6.40 -5.07 -2.78
N GLU A 59 -7.41 -5.42 -1.99
CA GLU A 59 -8.80 -5.04 -2.30
C GLU A 59 -9.03 -3.53 -2.18
N ARG A 60 -8.47 -2.88 -1.16
CA ARG A 60 -8.54 -1.42 -1.00
C ARG A 60 -7.91 -0.69 -2.18
N ALA A 61 -6.71 -1.12 -2.59
CA ALA A 61 -6.04 -0.54 -3.76
C ALA A 61 -6.82 -0.78 -5.05
N ARG A 62 -7.36 -2.00 -5.26
CA ARG A 62 -8.16 -2.33 -6.44
C ARG A 62 -9.42 -1.47 -6.56
N LYS A 63 -10.13 -1.22 -5.45
CA LYS A 63 -11.31 -0.35 -5.43
C LYS A 63 -10.99 1.09 -5.85
N ARG A 64 -9.78 1.56 -5.56
CA ARG A 64 -9.32 2.92 -5.89
C ARG A 64 -8.80 3.06 -7.32
N ASP A 65 -8.35 1.96 -7.91
CA ASP A 65 -7.93 1.89 -9.31
C ASP A 65 -9.14 1.73 -10.24
N THR A 66 -10.18 2.56 -10.07
CA THR A 66 -11.42 2.56 -10.87
C THR A 66 -11.83 3.99 -11.25
N PRO A 67 -11.84 4.38 -12.54
CA PRO A 67 -11.43 3.57 -13.69
C PRO A 67 -9.93 3.22 -13.63
N PRO A 68 -9.53 2.04 -14.14
CA PRO A 68 -8.15 1.58 -14.04
C PRO A 68 -7.18 2.60 -14.63
N CYS A 69 -6.21 3.03 -13.84
CA CYS A 69 -5.19 3.93 -14.32
C CYS A 69 -4.28 3.16 -15.28
N THR A 70 -4.34 3.52 -16.57
CA THR A 70 -3.51 2.93 -17.64
C THR A 70 -2.10 3.54 -17.68
N THR A 71 -1.95 4.75 -17.13
CA THR A 71 -0.67 5.46 -16.95
C THR A 71 -0.30 5.55 -15.48
N TRP A 72 0.96 5.85 -15.18
CA TRP A 72 1.43 6.04 -13.80
C TRP A 72 0.48 6.98 -13.03
N PRO A 73 -0.06 6.58 -11.86
CA PRO A 73 -1.03 7.40 -11.15
C PRO A 73 -0.41 8.75 -10.80
N ARG A 74 -1.03 9.82 -11.31
CA ARG A 74 -0.69 11.22 -11.02
C ARG A 74 -1.36 11.72 -9.74
N THR A 75 -2.29 10.94 -9.21
CA THR A 75 -3.11 11.27 -8.04
C THR A 75 -2.65 10.45 -6.83
N MET A 76 -2.48 11.13 -5.70
CA MET A 76 -2.20 10.48 -4.40
C MET A 76 -3.32 9.49 -4.05
N GLY A 77 -2.97 8.44 -3.31
CA GLY A 77 -3.92 7.43 -2.86
C GLY A 77 -4.30 6.34 -3.88
N THR A 78 -3.74 6.37 -5.10
CA THR A 78 -3.88 5.29 -6.10
C THR A 78 -2.52 4.62 -6.36
N THR A 79 -2.47 3.30 -6.30
CA THR A 79 -1.23 2.53 -6.47
C THR A 79 -1.48 1.28 -7.29
N THR A 80 -0.61 0.99 -8.25
CA THR A 80 -0.65 -0.25 -9.07
C THR A 80 0.17 -1.38 -8.45
N VAL A 81 0.83 -1.14 -7.30
CA VAL A 81 1.64 -2.14 -6.57
C VAL A 81 0.83 -3.39 -6.22
N TYR A 82 -0.48 -3.23 -5.98
CA TYR A 82 -1.36 -4.37 -5.71
C TYR A 82 -1.37 -5.41 -6.82
N ARG A 83 -1.15 -5.03 -8.09
CA ARG A 83 -1.11 -5.97 -9.21
C ARG A 83 0.09 -6.92 -9.08
N LEU A 84 1.26 -6.35 -8.75
CA LEU A 84 2.48 -7.13 -8.50
C LEU A 84 2.32 -8.03 -7.27
N VAL A 85 1.87 -7.46 -6.15
CA VAL A 85 1.71 -8.22 -4.90
C VAL A 85 0.66 -9.32 -5.05
N LYS A 86 -0.45 -9.07 -5.77
CA LYS A 86 -1.44 -10.10 -6.12
C LYS A 86 -0.80 -11.26 -6.88
N ASN A 87 0.04 -10.99 -7.87
CA ASN A 87 0.70 -12.02 -8.66
C ASN A 87 1.70 -12.83 -7.82
N ILE A 88 2.56 -12.17 -7.04
CA ILE A 88 3.49 -12.85 -6.11
C ILE A 88 2.72 -13.74 -5.13
N ARG A 89 1.61 -13.23 -4.60
CA ARG A 89 0.74 -13.96 -3.67
C ARG A 89 0.10 -15.20 -4.30
N GLN A 90 -0.29 -15.11 -5.58
CA GLN A 90 -0.86 -16.23 -6.32
C GLN A 90 0.23 -17.29 -6.59
N SER A 91 1.38 -16.88 -7.11
CA SER A 91 2.51 -17.80 -7.34
C SER A 91 2.99 -18.49 -6.07
N ALA A 92 2.98 -17.80 -4.93
CA ALA A 92 3.34 -18.40 -3.64
C ALA A 92 2.31 -19.43 -3.12
N ARG A 93 1.04 -19.33 -3.54
CA ARG A 93 0.02 -20.35 -3.27
C ARG A 93 0.20 -21.55 -4.18
N ASP A 94 0.43 -21.32 -5.47
CA ASP A 94 0.56 -22.37 -6.49
C ASP A 94 1.81 -23.26 -6.30
N ILE A 95 2.82 -22.81 -5.54
CA ILE A 95 4.00 -23.62 -5.16
C ILE A 95 3.68 -24.64 -4.05
N HIS A 96 2.59 -24.44 -3.32
CA HIS A 96 2.21 -25.24 -2.14
C HIS A 96 1.07 -26.24 -2.40
N ASP A 97 0.54 -26.29 -3.63
CA ASP A 97 -0.41 -27.31 -4.13
C ASP A 97 0.32 -28.29 -5.06
#